data_AF-D4VBF9-F1
#
_entry.id   AF-D4VBF9-F1
#
_cell.length_a   1.000
_cell.length_b   1.000
_cell.length_c   1.000
_cell.angle_alpha   90.00
_cell.angle_beta   90.00
_cell.angle_gamma   90.00
#
_symmetry.space_group_name_H-M   'P 1'
#
loop_
_entity.id
_entity.type
_entity.pdbx_description
1 polymer ?
#
loop_
_entity_poly.entity_id
_entity_poly.type
_entity_poly.pdbx_seq_one_letter_code
_entity_poly.pdbx_strand_id
1 'polypeptide(L)'
;MELTRKELYDLVWSEPMTTICKRFGLSDNGLRKRCKSMNIPTPPLGYWAKLKYGKQVTPLPFQQEETNATQSTTLQEAKEPKVEMEKSVNPYKQRELEICSGDISCFKVPEVLYAKNPLIIDTKEKFRQRSENQYLKKNPYKSKIRETLDLYVSENMLDRALSIFDTIIKGLIFRGHSIKCKDNQTYAIVDGEEIQIRLTERKKQNPNSSNRCDNNNNIFSGELQFYIYHSSSFHSPTLVHDTAYTKIEDKIISIVAYLEIEADNRKTERIEAEEREKRRKEEERKREEFEEEKRKELEDFKDLLYSAERFRKTNILREYINAFENHAIEDGETDDELLAKIQWAREKADWLDPFIAKKDNYLNSYDMDRILQAAVPERSYRNSGYSFWTKPYWKKKR
;
A
#
# COMPACT_ATOMS: atom_id res chain seq x y z
N MET A 1 -21.52 -43.12 -8.20
CA MET A 1 -21.09 -44.53 -8.22
C MET A 1 -20.53 -44.87 -6.84
N GLU A 2 -20.96 -45.97 -6.24
CA GLU A 2 -20.26 -46.53 -5.09
C GLU A 2 -19.11 -47.38 -5.59
N LEU A 3 -17.90 -47.10 -5.10
CA LEU A 3 -16.70 -47.86 -5.41
C LEU A 3 -16.25 -48.59 -4.16
N THR A 4 -16.01 -49.89 -4.30
CA THR A 4 -15.39 -50.72 -3.28
C THR A 4 -13.92 -50.35 -3.10
N ARG A 5 -13.34 -50.71 -1.96
CA ARG A 5 -11.91 -50.50 -1.68
C ARG A 5 -10.99 -51.02 -2.79
N LYS A 6 -11.33 -52.17 -3.39
CA LYS A 6 -10.55 -52.79 -4.47
C LYS A 6 -10.67 -51.99 -5.77
N GLU A 7 -11.88 -51.58 -6.15
CA GLU A 7 -12.10 -50.78 -7.35
C GLU A 7 -11.41 -49.40 -7.26
N LEU A 8 -11.37 -48.78 -6.08
CA LEU A 8 -10.64 -47.53 -5.89
C LEU A 8 -9.12 -47.73 -5.98
N TYR A 9 -8.58 -48.85 -5.48
CA TYR A 9 -7.17 -49.21 -5.66
C TYR A 9 -6.86 -49.39 -7.15
N ASP A 10 -7.63 -50.20 -7.87
CA ASP A 10 -7.43 -50.46 -9.29
C ASP A 10 -7.50 -49.16 -10.12
N LEU A 11 -8.39 -48.24 -9.76
CA LEU A 11 -8.51 -46.93 -10.40
C LEU A 11 -7.28 -46.05 -10.16
N VAL A 12 -6.80 -45.96 -8.91
CA VAL A 12 -5.61 -45.15 -8.54
C VAL A 12 -4.31 -45.68 -9.14
N TRP A 13 -4.24 -46.99 -9.39
CA TRP A 13 -3.08 -47.66 -9.99
C TRP A 13 -3.17 -47.81 -11.52
N SER A 14 -4.32 -47.52 -12.13
CA SER A 14 -4.51 -47.51 -13.60
C SER A 14 -4.36 -46.13 -14.23
N GLU A 15 -4.65 -45.04 -13.50
CA GLU A 15 -4.54 -43.68 -14.03
C GLU A 15 -3.85 -42.70 -13.06
N PRO A 16 -3.20 -41.64 -13.57
CA PRO A 16 -2.69 -40.55 -12.74
C PRO A 16 -3.79 -39.91 -11.89
N MET A 17 -3.47 -39.63 -10.63
CA MET A 17 -4.38 -39.02 -9.65
C MET A 17 -5.03 -37.73 -10.16
N THR A 18 -4.31 -36.95 -10.97
CA THR A 18 -4.79 -35.71 -11.59
C THR A 18 -5.92 -35.96 -12.59
N THR A 19 -5.85 -37.05 -13.37
CA THR A 19 -6.89 -37.45 -14.33
C THR A 19 -8.15 -37.90 -13.60
N ILE A 20 -7.98 -38.72 -12.56
CA ILE A 20 -9.09 -39.20 -11.71
C ILE A 20 -9.77 -38.00 -11.03
N CYS A 21 -8.99 -37.09 -10.44
CA CYS A 21 -9.51 -35.87 -9.81
C CYS A 21 -10.34 -35.02 -10.77
N LYS A 22 -9.90 -34.86 -12.03
CA LYS A 22 -10.66 -34.15 -13.06
C LYS A 22 -11.99 -34.84 -13.38
N ARG A 23 -11.98 -36.17 -13.57
CA ARG A 23 -13.18 -36.97 -13.89
C ARG A 23 -14.24 -36.89 -12.78
N PHE A 24 -13.81 -36.94 -11.52
CA PHE A 24 -14.71 -36.94 -10.36
C PHE A 24 -14.86 -35.56 -9.71
N GLY A 25 -14.32 -34.49 -10.32
CA GLY A 25 -14.43 -33.11 -9.80
C GLY A 25 -13.82 -32.88 -8.40
N LEU A 26 -12.85 -33.70 -8.01
CA LEU A 26 -12.18 -33.69 -6.71
C LEU A 26 -10.85 -32.91 -6.74
N SER A 27 -10.39 -32.47 -5.57
CA SER A 27 -9.02 -31.98 -5.41
C SER A 27 -8.05 -33.16 -5.16
N ASP A 28 -6.79 -33.00 -5.55
CA ASP A 28 -5.74 -34.03 -5.34
C ASP A 28 -5.62 -34.44 -3.86
N ASN A 29 -5.74 -33.47 -2.96
CA ASN A 29 -5.75 -33.73 -1.52
C ASN A 29 -7.04 -34.43 -1.06
N GLY A 30 -8.19 -34.13 -1.68
CA GLY A 30 -9.45 -34.80 -1.41
C GLY A 30 -9.42 -36.29 -1.75
N LEU A 31 -8.86 -36.65 -2.91
CA LEU A 31 -8.71 -38.03 -3.33
C LEU A 31 -7.69 -38.79 -2.45
N ARG A 32 -6.57 -38.16 -2.07
CA ARG A 32 -5.60 -38.75 -1.12
C ARG A 32 -6.19 -39.00 0.26
N LYS A 33 -6.98 -38.08 0.80
CA LYS A 33 -7.66 -38.26 2.09
C LYS A 33 -8.57 -39.49 2.08
N ARG A 34 -9.24 -39.73 0.96
CA ARG A 34 -10.13 -40.88 0.76
C ARG A 34 -9.36 -42.19 0.57
N CYS A 35 -8.25 -42.18 -0.15
CA CYS A 35 -7.34 -43.34 -0.21
C CYS A 35 -6.78 -43.67 1.18
N LYS A 36 -6.44 -42.65 1.97
CA LYS A 36 -5.94 -42.82 3.34
C LYS A 36 -7.00 -43.38 4.30
N SER A 37 -8.26 -42.94 4.20
CA SER A 37 -9.35 -43.46 5.05
C SER A 37 -9.68 -44.93 4.75
N MET A 38 -9.43 -45.39 3.52
CA MET A 38 -9.65 -46.77 3.10
C MET A 38 -8.35 -47.62 3.18
N ASN A 39 -7.29 -47.07 3.77
CA ASN A 39 -5.96 -47.71 3.86
C ASN A 39 -5.48 -48.29 2.51
N ILE A 40 -5.58 -47.47 1.45
CA ILE A 40 -5.16 -47.80 0.09
C ILE A 40 -3.79 -47.16 -0.17
N PRO A 41 -2.75 -47.94 -0.51
CA PRO A 41 -1.45 -47.39 -0.87
C PRO A 41 -1.58 -46.62 -2.19
N THR A 42 -1.06 -45.39 -2.21
CA THR A 42 -1.05 -44.55 -3.42
C THR A 42 0.32 -44.63 -4.11
N PRO A 43 0.38 -44.51 -5.45
CA PRO A 43 1.64 -44.58 -6.16
C PRO A 43 2.59 -43.46 -5.71
N PRO A 44 3.88 -43.77 -5.47
CA PRO A 44 4.85 -42.79 -5.01
C PRO A 44 5.08 -41.68 -6.05
N LEU A 45 5.57 -40.53 -5.61
CA LEU A 45 5.89 -39.41 -6.52
C LEU A 45 6.85 -39.89 -7.62
N GLY A 46 6.46 -39.62 -8.88
CA GLY A 46 7.24 -40.01 -10.05
C GLY A 46 6.98 -41.43 -10.58
N TYR A 47 6.11 -42.24 -9.95
CA TYR A 47 5.70 -43.56 -10.48
C TYR A 47 5.21 -43.47 -11.93
N TRP A 48 4.24 -42.58 -12.19
CA TRP A 48 3.68 -42.34 -13.53
C TRP A 48 4.68 -41.76 -14.53
N ALA A 49 5.63 -40.95 -14.06
CA ALA A 49 6.71 -40.44 -14.91
C ALA A 49 7.67 -41.56 -15.32
N LYS A 50 8.02 -42.46 -14.41
CA LYS A 50 8.88 -43.64 -14.68
C LYS A 50 8.21 -44.60 -15.68
N LEU A 51 6.91 -44.83 -15.55
CA LEU A 51 6.10 -45.59 -16.51
C LEU A 51 6.10 -44.96 -17.91
N LYS A 52 5.88 -43.64 -18.00
CA LYS A 52 5.89 -42.91 -19.28
C LYS A 52 7.23 -43.02 -20.02
N TYR A 53 8.34 -43.11 -19.29
CA TYR A 53 9.68 -43.28 -19.86
C TYR A 53 10.15 -44.74 -19.91
N GLY A 54 9.23 -45.71 -19.84
CA GLY A 54 9.50 -47.13 -20.08
C GLY A 54 10.33 -47.84 -19.00
N LYS A 55 10.46 -47.27 -17.80
CA LYS A 55 11.20 -47.91 -16.69
C LYS A 55 10.31 -48.93 -15.99
N GLN A 56 10.87 -50.10 -15.66
CA GLN A 56 10.17 -51.12 -14.88
C GLN A 56 9.83 -50.57 -13.48
N VAL A 57 8.56 -50.67 -13.10
CA VAL A 57 8.05 -50.29 -11.78
C VAL A 57 7.19 -51.43 -11.25
N THR A 58 7.43 -51.84 -10.01
CA THR A 58 6.61 -52.83 -9.31
C THR A 58 5.48 -52.10 -8.56
N PRO A 59 4.20 -52.40 -8.83
CA PRO A 59 3.11 -51.87 -8.03
C PRO A 59 3.18 -52.43 -6.59
N LEU A 60 2.81 -51.61 -5.60
CA LEU A 60 2.74 -52.09 -4.22
C LEU A 60 1.58 -53.09 -4.10
N PRO A 61 1.78 -54.29 -3.52
CA PRO A 61 0.74 -55.30 -3.43
C PRO A 61 -0.44 -54.78 -2.60
N PHE A 62 -1.65 -55.08 -3.06
CA PHE A 62 -2.87 -54.81 -2.31
C PHE A 62 -2.84 -55.61 -0.99
N GLN A 63 -2.78 -54.91 0.14
CA GLN A 63 -2.80 -55.54 1.46
C GLN A 63 -4.23 -55.96 1.81
N GLN A 64 -4.46 -57.27 1.99
CA GLN A 64 -5.72 -57.78 2.53
C GLN A 64 -5.72 -57.67 4.06
N GLU A 65 -6.79 -57.03 4.56
CA GLU A 65 -7.24 -56.90 5.97
C GLU A 65 -6.51 -55.92 6.91
N GLU A 66 -7.26 -54.90 7.34
CA GLU A 66 -7.24 -54.37 8.71
C GLU A 66 -8.70 -54.02 9.08
N THR A 67 -9.13 -54.45 10.26
CA THR A 67 -10.52 -54.56 10.76
C THR A 67 -11.25 -53.23 11.03
N ASN A 68 -10.71 -52.08 10.60
CA ASN A 68 -11.27 -50.74 10.88
C ASN A 68 -11.37 -49.81 9.65
N ALA A 69 -11.22 -50.31 8.41
CA ALA A 69 -11.27 -49.48 7.21
C ALA A 69 -12.67 -49.41 6.58
N THR A 70 -13.09 -48.21 6.14
CA THR A 70 -14.33 -47.99 5.38
C THR A 70 -14.32 -48.81 4.09
N GLN A 71 -15.33 -49.66 3.89
CA GLN A 71 -15.33 -50.67 2.81
C GLN A 71 -15.79 -50.15 1.44
N SER A 72 -16.58 -49.08 1.41
CA SER A 72 -17.07 -48.44 0.18
C SER A 72 -17.01 -46.92 0.26
N THR A 73 -16.90 -46.27 -0.90
CA THR A 73 -16.95 -44.81 -0.99
C THR A 73 -17.74 -44.35 -2.21
N THR A 74 -18.60 -43.35 -2.03
CA THR A 74 -19.41 -42.81 -3.13
C THR A 74 -18.63 -41.71 -3.85
N LEU A 75 -18.19 -41.96 -5.08
CA LEU A 75 -17.68 -40.94 -6.00
C LEU A 75 -18.81 -40.53 -6.95
N GLN A 76 -19.14 -39.24 -6.98
CA GLN A 76 -20.04 -38.69 -7.99
C GLN A 76 -19.19 -38.25 -9.18
N GLU A 77 -19.46 -38.82 -10.35
CA GLU A 77 -18.91 -38.26 -11.59
C GLU A 77 -19.47 -36.85 -11.74
N ALA A 78 -18.58 -35.89 -11.98
CA ALA A 78 -19.00 -34.52 -12.20
C ALA A 78 -19.81 -34.51 -13.50
N LYS A 79 -21.09 -34.15 -13.42
CA LYS A 79 -22.01 -34.23 -14.57
C LYS A 79 -21.65 -33.28 -15.72
N GLU A 80 -20.72 -32.36 -15.55
CA GLU A 80 -20.17 -31.52 -16.61
C GLU A 80 -18.71 -31.18 -16.26
N PRO A 81 -17.82 -30.98 -17.25
CA PRO A 81 -16.48 -30.47 -16.97
C PRO A 81 -16.64 -29.12 -16.27
N LYS A 82 -16.20 -29.01 -15.02
CA LYS A 82 -16.07 -27.71 -14.34
C LYS A 82 -15.28 -26.81 -15.27
N VAL A 83 -15.95 -25.78 -15.78
CA VAL A 83 -15.41 -24.66 -16.56
C VAL A 83 -13.98 -24.42 -16.08
N GLU A 84 -13.02 -24.65 -16.97
CA GLU A 84 -11.64 -24.24 -16.71
C GLU A 84 -11.73 -22.75 -16.44
N MET A 85 -11.59 -22.33 -15.17
CA MET A 85 -11.42 -20.92 -14.86
C MET A 85 -10.28 -20.45 -15.74
N GLU A 86 -10.59 -19.60 -16.72
CA GLU A 86 -9.59 -19.01 -17.60
C GLU A 86 -8.49 -18.47 -16.70
N LYS A 87 -7.29 -19.05 -16.81
CA LYS A 87 -6.15 -18.58 -16.04
C LYS A 87 -6.05 -17.09 -16.33
N SER A 88 -6.13 -16.25 -15.31
CA SER A 88 -5.94 -14.81 -15.47
C SER A 88 -4.69 -14.60 -16.31
N VAL A 89 -4.87 -14.12 -17.54
CA VAL A 89 -3.77 -14.00 -18.48
C VAL A 89 -2.90 -12.89 -17.93
N ASN A 90 -1.62 -13.20 -17.70
CA ASN A 90 -0.68 -12.22 -17.21
C ASN A 90 -0.53 -11.10 -18.28
N PRO A 91 -0.82 -9.83 -17.97
CA PRO A 91 -0.80 -8.73 -18.95
C PRO A 91 0.56 -8.56 -19.62
N TYR A 92 1.65 -8.82 -18.88
CA TYR A 92 3.01 -8.79 -19.41
C TYR A 92 3.19 -9.82 -20.54
N LYS A 93 2.69 -11.03 -20.35
CA LYS A 93 2.82 -12.11 -21.33
C LYS A 93 1.94 -11.88 -22.56
N GLN A 94 0.80 -11.23 -22.39
CA GLN A 94 -0.04 -10.81 -23.51
C GLN A 94 0.68 -9.74 -24.35
N ARG A 95 1.28 -8.74 -23.71
CA ARG A 95 2.05 -7.69 -24.40
C ARG A 95 3.28 -8.27 -25.11
N GLU A 96 3.96 -9.24 -24.51
CA GLU A 96 5.05 -9.98 -25.19
C GLU A 96 4.57 -10.68 -26.46
N LEU A 97 3.42 -11.35 -26.40
CA LEU A 97 2.83 -12.03 -27.57
C LEU A 97 2.43 -11.02 -28.67
N GLU A 98 1.89 -9.87 -28.28
CA GLU A 98 1.58 -8.77 -29.21
C GLU A 98 2.85 -8.27 -29.92
N ILE A 99 3.94 -8.03 -29.17
CA ILE A 99 5.21 -7.60 -29.76
C ILE A 99 5.79 -8.70 -30.67
N CYS A 100 5.75 -9.96 -30.24
CA CYS A 100 6.21 -11.10 -31.03
C CYS A 100 5.38 -11.35 -32.29
N SER A 101 4.11 -10.92 -32.33
CA SER A 101 3.27 -11.06 -33.52
C SER A 101 3.62 -10.08 -34.64
N GLY A 102 4.31 -8.99 -34.30
CA GLY A 102 4.74 -7.96 -35.24
C GLY A 102 6.12 -8.21 -35.85
N ASP A 103 6.74 -7.15 -36.38
CA ASP A 103 8.12 -7.21 -36.86
C ASP A 103 9.11 -7.24 -35.68
N ILE A 104 9.86 -8.34 -35.57
CA ILE A 104 10.84 -8.58 -34.51
C ILE A 104 12.26 -8.12 -34.93
N SER A 105 12.46 -7.68 -36.17
CA SER A 105 13.78 -7.38 -36.72
C SER A 105 14.58 -6.38 -35.88
N CYS A 106 13.92 -5.38 -35.29
CA CYS A 106 14.52 -4.34 -34.48
C CYS A 106 14.88 -4.77 -33.04
N PHE A 107 14.40 -5.92 -32.56
CA PHE A 107 14.67 -6.43 -31.21
C PHE A 107 15.81 -7.46 -31.18
N LYS A 108 16.38 -7.82 -32.35
CA LYS A 108 17.53 -8.72 -32.43
C LYS A 108 18.81 -7.94 -32.19
N VAL A 109 19.55 -8.31 -31.15
CA VAL A 109 20.83 -7.68 -30.81
C VAL A 109 21.89 -8.08 -31.84
N PRO A 110 22.58 -7.11 -32.48
CA PRO A 110 23.68 -7.42 -33.35
C PRO A 110 24.92 -7.83 -32.54
N GLU A 111 25.66 -8.81 -33.06
CA GLU A 111 26.93 -9.28 -32.45
C GLU A 111 28.01 -8.20 -32.48
N VAL A 112 28.01 -7.36 -33.52
CA VAL A 112 28.93 -6.23 -33.68
C VAL A 112 28.19 -4.91 -33.58
N LEU A 113 28.65 -4.04 -32.67
CA LEU A 113 28.08 -2.72 -32.46
C LEU A 113 28.46 -1.75 -33.60
N TYR A 114 27.48 -1.39 -34.43
CA TYR A 114 27.59 -0.26 -35.35
C TYR A 114 26.90 0.97 -34.76
N ALA A 115 27.63 1.70 -33.90
CA ALA A 115 27.11 2.86 -33.18
C ALA A 115 26.81 4.02 -34.13
N LYS A 116 25.53 4.21 -34.46
CA LYS A 116 25.02 5.40 -35.18
C LYS A 116 24.34 6.40 -34.24
N ASN A 117 23.83 5.92 -33.09
CA ASN A 117 23.14 6.76 -32.13
C ASN A 117 24.14 7.64 -31.36
N PRO A 118 23.96 8.98 -31.32
CA PRO A 118 24.82 9.88 -30.55
C PRO A 118 25.01 9.47 -29.08
N LEU A 119 23.96 8.97 -28.41
CA LEU A 119 24.04 8.54 -27.01
C LEU A 119 24.99 7.35 -26.81
N ILE A 120 25.00 6.41 -27.76
CA ILE A 120 25.88 5.25 -27.73
C ILE A 120 27.33 5.67 -27.99
N ILE A 121 27.54 6.59 -28.94
CA ILE A 121 28.86 7.12 -29.29
C ILE A 121 29.44 7.90 -28.09
N ASP A 122 28.67 8.81 -27.51
CA ASP A 122 29.10 9.63 -26.37
C ASP A 122 29.38 8.77 -25.14
N THR A 123 28.57 7.74 -24.90
CA THR A 123 28.81 6.78 -23.81
C THR A 123 30.10 5.99 -24.05
N LYS A 124 30.34 5.50 -25.27
CA LYS A 124 31.58 4.77 -25.61
C LYS A 124 32.81 5.66 -25.44
N GLU A 125 32.74 6.93 -25.84
CA GLU A 125 33.83 7.90 -25.66
C GLU A 125 34.08 8.21 -24.17
N LYS A 126 33.03 8.31 -23.34
CA LYS A 126 33.15 8.47 -21.88
C LYS A 126 33.96 7.34 -21.25
N PHE A 127 33.68 6.10 -21.61
CA PHE A 127 34.41 4.94 -21.11
C PHE A 127 35.87 4.94 -21.60
N ARG A 128 36.10 5.29 -22.88
CA ARG A 128 37.46 5.43 -23.43
C ARG A 128 38.31 6.45 -22.66
N GLN A 129 37.73 7.61 -22.30
CA GLN A 129 38.45 8.64 -21.51
C GLN A 129 38.83 8.17 -20.11
N ARG A 130 38.05 7.25 -19.53
CA ARG A 130 38.28 6.66 -18.19
C ARG A 130 39.21 5.46 -18.20
N SER A 131 39.43 4.82 -19.35
CA SER A 131 40.28 3.62 -19.47
C SER A 131 41.67 3.85 -18.89
N GLU A 132 42.29 2.86 -18.27
CA GLU A 132 43.66 2.99 -17.74
C GLU A 132 44.70 3.02 -18.86
N ASN A 133 44.36 2.52 -20.04
CA ASN A 133 45.27 2.43 -21.18
C ASN A 133 45.51 3.79 -21.82
N GLN A 134 46.74 4.30 -21.69
CA GLN A 134 47.14 5.62 -22.20
C GLN A 134 47.05 5.74 -23.73
N TYR A 135 47.15 4.63 -24.47
CA TYR A 135 46.95 4.62 -25.91
C TYR A 135 45.48 4.82 -26.29
N LEU A 136 44.56 4.19 -25.57
CA LEU A 136 43.11 4.36 -25.81
C LEU A 136 42.64 5.79 -25.50
N LYS A 137 43.30 6.48 -24.56
CA LYS A 137 43.02 7.90 -24.27
C LYS A 137 43.46 8.85 -25.39
N LYS A 138 44.45 8.48 -26.22
CA LYS A 138 44.96 9.30 -27.32
C LYS A 138 44.07 9.15 -28.55
N ASN A 139 42.83 9.65 -28.45
CA ASN A 139 41.93 9.76 -29.58
C ASN A 139 42.18 11.09 -30.32
N PRO A 140 42.63 11.07 -31.59
CA PRO A 140 42.80 12.29 -32.38
C PRO A 140 41.47 12.98 -32.71
N TYR A 141 40.35 12.25 -32.63
CA TYR A 141 39.00 12.76 -32.88
C TYR A 141 38.25 12.89 -31.54
N LYS A 142 38.41 14.04 -30.87
CA LYS A 142 37.69 14.33 -29.61
C LYS A 142 36.29 14.83 -29.89
N SER A 143 35.28 14.03 -29.60
CA SER A 143 33.88 14.48 -29.57
C SER A 143 33.56 15.10 -28.21
N LYS A 144 32.87 16.24 -28.20
CA LYS A 144 32.35 16.82 -26.95
C LYS A 144 31.17 15.97 -26.48
N ILE A 145 31.37 15.22 -25.39
CA ILE A 145 30.33 14.42 -24.74
C ILE A 145 29.21 15.36 -24.27
N ARG A 146 27.98 15.11 -24.76
CA ARG A 146 26.79 15.86 -24.34
C ARG A 146 26.04 15.09 -23.27
N GLU A 147 25.63 13.88 -23.60
CA GLU A 147 24.79 13.02 -22.76
C GLU A 147 25.29 11.59 -22.81
N THR A 148 25.13 10.85 -21.72
CA THR A 148 25.64 9.49 -21.61
C THR A 148 24.63 8.60 -20.90
N LEU A 149 24.57 7.34 -21.32
CA LEU A 149 23.71 6.33 -20.70
C LEU A 149 24.18 5.98 -19.29
N ASP A 150 23.23 5.56 -18.46
CA ASP A 150 23.46 5.06 -17.10
C ASP A 150 23.96 3.61 -17.17
N LEU A 151 25.27 3.50 -17.37
CA LEU A 151 25.98 2.25 -17.61
C LEU A 151 27.11 2.07 -16.58
N TYR A 152 27.17 0.89 -15.95
CA TYR A 152 28.25 0.54 -15.05
C TYR A 152 28.75 -0.89 -15.29
N VAL A 153 29.71 -1.04 -16.20
CA VAL A 153 30.24 -2.31 -16.68
C VAL A 153 31.77 -2.26 -16.80
N SER A 154 32.41 -3.43 -16.85
CA SER A 154 33.83 -3.56 -17.17
C SER A 154 34.12 -3.25 -18.65
N GLU A 155 35.37 -2.97 -18.98
CA GLU A 155 35.79 -2.67 -20.37
C GLU A 155 35.44 -3.82 -21.34
N ASN A 156 35.56 -5.07 -20.89
CA ASN A 156 35.27 -6.26 -21.70
C ASN A 156 33.79 -6.40 -22.05
N MET A 157 32.91 -5.92 -21.16
CA MET A 157 31.46 -6.04 -21.31
C MET A 157 30.82 -4.80 -21.95
N LEU A 158 31.60 -3.75 -22.23
CA LEU A 158 31.13 -2.47 -22.74
C LEU A 158 30.41 -2.60 -24.07
N ASP A 159 31.01 -3.28 -25.06
CA ASP A 159 30.42 -3.37 -26.40
C ASP A 159 29.11 -4.17 -26.39
N ARG A 160 29.06 -5.28 -25.64
CA ARG A 160 27.83 -6.06 -25.45
C ARG A 160 26.74 -5.23 -24.79
N ALA A 161 27.08 -4.49 -23.74
CA ALA A 161 26.14 -3.65 -23.01
C ALA A 161 25.58 -2.51 -23.88
N LEU A 162 26.43 -1.89 -24.70
CA LEU A 162 26.01 -0.87 -25.66
C LEU A 162 25.13 -1.45 -26.78
N SER A 163 25.40 -2.66 -27.28
CA SER A 163 24.53 -3.33 -28.26
C SER A 163 23.14 -3.63 -27.70
N ILE A 164 23.06 -4.07 -26.44
CA ILE A 164 21.79 -4.29 -25.75
C ILE A 164 21.01 -2.97 -25.64
N PHE A 165 21.66 -1.91 -25.15
CA PHE A 165 21.01 -0.60 -25.02
C PHE A 165 20.59 -0.02 -26.37
N ASP A 166 21.42 -0.11 -27.41
CA ASP A 166 21.08 0.35 -28.76
C ASP A 166 19.86 -0.39 -29.32
N THR A 167 19.75 -1.69 -29.06
CA THR A 167 18.59 -2.50 -29.47
C THR A 167 17.32 -2.10 -28.69
N ILE A 168 17.43 -1.86 -27.38
CA ILE A 168 16.31 -1.34 -26.57
C ILE A 168 15.87 0.03 -27.08
N ILE A 169 16.81 0.94 -27.36
CA ILE A 169 16.50 2.28 -27.89
C ILE A 169 15.78 2.18 -29.24
N LYS A 170 16.28 1.34 -30.16
CA LYS A 170 15.63 1.10 -31.45
C LYS A 170 14.24 0.49 -31.28
N GLY A 171 14.09 -0.48 -30.38
CA GLY A 171 12.81 -1.10 -30.06
C GLY A 171 11.79 -0.11 -29.50
N LEU A 172 12.21 0.79 -28.61
CA LEU A 172 11.36 1.86 -28.06
C LEU A 172 10.96 2.85 -29.15
N ILE A 173 11.90 3.35 -29.95
CA ILE A 173 11.63 4.29 -31.05
C ILE A 173 10.69 3.67 -32.09
N PHE A 174 10.90 2.40 -32.43
CA PHE A 174 10.03 1.68 -33.37
C PHE A 174 8.58 1.60 -32.88
N ARG A 175 8.37 1.54 -31.57
CA ARG A 175 7.04 1.51 -30.94
C ARG A 175 6.45 2.90 -30.66
N GLY A 176 7.13 3.97 -31.07
CA GLY A 176 6.67 5.35 -30.89
C GLY A 176 7.12 6.01 -29.58
N HIS A 177 7.98 5.34 -28.81
CA HIS A 177 8.50 5.83 -27.54
C HIS A 177 9.84 6.55 -27.74
N SER A 178 10.32 7.23 -26.69
CA SER A 178 11.60 7.95 -26.76
C SER A 178 12.47 7.69 -25.53
N ILE A 179 13.70 8.18 -25.58
CA ILE A 179 14.67 8.05 -24.49
C ILE A 179 15.26 9.43 -24.17
N LYS A 180 15.51 9.68 -22.89
CA LYS A 180 16.07 10.93 -22.40
C LYS A 180 17.10 10.66 -21.31
N CYS A 181 18.20 11.39 -21.35
CA CYS A 181 19.23 11.33 -20.31
C CYS A 181 19.17 12.61 -19.48
N LYS A 182 19.08 12.48 -18.15
CA LYS A 182 19.07 13.61 -17.21
C LYS A 182 19.90 13.25 -15.98
N ASP A 183 20.75 14.15 -15.51
CA ASP A 183 21.54 13.97 -14.27
C ASP A 183 22.37 12.67 -14.23
N ASN A 184 22.96 12.27 -15.37
CA ASN A 184 23.65 10.98 -15.57
C ASN A 184 22.77 9.72 -15.42
N GLN A 185 21.45 9.88 -15.37
CA GLN A 185 20.47 8.79 -15.37
C GLN A 185 19.79 8.70 -16.73
N THR A 186 19.30 7.51 -17.07
CA THR A 186 18.61 7.24 -18.34
C THR A 186 17.15 6.93 -18.08
N TYR A 187 16.27 7.59 -18.82
CA TYR A 187 14.83 7.45 -18.72
C TYR A 187 14.24 7.04 -20.07
N ALA A 188 13.48 5.96 -20.08
CA ALA A 188 12.57 5.62 -21.17
C ALA A 188 11.28 6.44 -20.99
N ILE A 189 10.86 7.15 -22.04
CA ILE A 189 9.62 7.91 -22.07
C ILE A 189 8.61 7.08 -22.86
N VAL A 190 7.68 6.48 -22.15
CA VAL A 190 6.65 5.57 -22.69
C VAL A 190 5.29 6.16 -22.37
N ASP A 191 4.50 6.47 -23.41
CA ASP A 191 3.19 7.13 -23.29
C ASP A 191 3.17 8.41 -22.43
N GLY A 192 4.31 9.12 -22.40
CA GLY A 192 4.51 10.35 -21.62
C GLY A 192 5.00 10.14 -20.18
N GLU A 193 5.15 8.89 -19.72
CA GLU A 193 5.66 8.57 -18.39
C GLU A 193 7.18 8.31 -18.43
N GLU A 194 7.94 8.92 -17.51
CA GLU A 194 9.40 8.78 -17.42
C GLU A 194 9.77 7.58 -16.53
N ILE A 195 10.32 6.50 -17.12
CA ILE A 195 10.76 5.29 -16.42
C ILE A 195 12.28 5.21 -16.41
N GLN A 196 12.89 5.27 -15.22
CA GLN A 196 14.35 5.17 -15.11
C GLN A 196 14.83 3.74 -15.38
N ILE A 197 15.83 3.63 -16.25
CA ILE A 197 16.49 2.37 -16.63
C ILE A 197 18.00 2.47 -16.42
N ARG A 198 18.62 1.36 -16.03
CA ARG A 198 20.07 1.26 -15.80
C ARG A 198 20.57 -0.11 -16.18
N LEU A 199 21.76 -0.21 -16.78
CA LEU A 199 22.44 -1.48 -17.00
C LEU A 199 23.76 -1.51 -16.24
N THR A 200 23.94 -2.52 -15.41
CA THR A 200 25.16 -2.73 -14.64
C THR A 200 25.69 -4.14 -14.81
N GLU A 201 26.97 -4.33 -14.54
CA GLU A 201 27.56 -5.66 -14.42
C GLU A 201 27.58 -6.10 -12.96
N ARG A 202 27.15 -7.34 -12.72
CA ARG A 202 27.16 -7.94 -11.40
C ARG A 202 28.59 -7.99 -10.87
N LYS A 203 28.73 -7.56 -9.63
CA LYS A 203 29.97 -7.68 -8.87
C LYS A 203 29.93 -8.94 -8.02
N LYS A 204 31.00 -9.72 -8.08
CA LYS A 204 31.25 -10.86 -7.19
C LYS A 204 32.40 -10.51 -6.27
N GLN A 205 32.35 -11.07 -5.07
CA GLN A 205 33.46 -10.96 -4.14
C GLN A 205 34.72 -11.58 -4.74
N ASN A 206 35.84 -10.87 -4.64
CA ASN A 206 37.12 -11.42 -5.05
C ASN A 206 37.48 -12.60 -4.13
N PRO A 207 37.63 -13.82 -4.68
CA PRO A 207 37.98 -15.01 -3.89
C PRO A 207 39.32 -14.86 -3.15
N ASN A 208 40.21 -14.03 -3.67
CA ASN A 208 41.55 -13.80 -3.13
C ASN A 208 41.61 -12.63 -2.12
N SER A 209 40.47 -12.01 -1.77
CA SER A 209 40.44 -10.95 -0.76
C SER A 209 40.70 -11.54 0.63
N SER A 210 41.66 -10.98 1.35
CA SER A 210 41.98 -11.36 2.74
C SER A 210 40.82 -11.08 3.70
N ASN A 211 39.97 -10.11 3.39
CA ASN A 211 38.80 -9.75 4.18
C ASN A 211 37.51 -10.00 3.40
N ARG A 212 36.64 -10.86 3.96
CA ARG A 212 35.34 -11.20 3.36
C ARG A 212 34.30 -10.07 3.49
N CYS A 213 34.57 -9.03 4.26
CA CYS A 213 33.68 -7.88 4.41
C CYS A 213 34.15 -6.66 3.60
N ASP A 214 35.24 -6.77 2.84
CA ASP A 214 35.77 -5.67 2.04
C ASP A 214 35.10 -5.59 0.66
N ASN A 215 34.05 -4.76 0.59
CA ASN A 215 33.31 -4.49 -0.65
C ASN A 215 34.13 -3.75 -1.71
N ASN A 216 35.26 -3.12 -1.35
CA ASN A 216 36.11 -2.40 -2.31
C ASN A 216 36.87 -3.36 -3.23
N ASN A 217 37.06 -4.61 -2.81
CA ASN A 217 37.75 -5.64 -3.60
C ASN A 217 36.82 -6.45 -4.50
N ASN A 218 35.58 -6.04 -4.72
CA ASN A 218 34.66 -6.79 -5.58
C ASN A 218 35.08 -6.70 -7.06
N ILE A 219 35.09 -7.84 -7.75
CA ILE A 219 35.42 -7.96 -9.17
C ILE A 219 34.15 -8.09 -10.02
N PHE A 220 34.22 -7.58 -11.23
CA PHE A 220 33.18 -7.73 -12.25
C PHE A 220 33.08 -9.19 -12.70
N SER A 221 31.85 -9.74 -12.77
CA SER A 221 31.66 -11.17 -13.00
C SER A 221 31.28 -11.58 -14.43
N GLY A 222 31.17 -10.64 -15.37
CA GLY A 222 30.71 -10.86 -16.74
C GLY A 222 29.19 -11.02 -16.90
N GLU A 223 28.42 -10.93 -15.81
CA GLU A 223 26.96 -11.10 -15.82
C GLU A 223 26.30 -9.72 -15.84
N LEU A 224 25.53 -9.41 -16.88
CA LEU A 224 24.83 -8.14 -16.98
C LEU A 224 23.49 -8.18 -16.21
N GLN A 225 23.11 -7.01 -15.69
CA GLN A 225 21.94 -6.75 -14.86
C GLN A 225 21.26 -5.46 -15.32
N PHE A 226 20.04 -5.56 -15.83
CA PHE A 226 19.22 -4.44 -16.27
C PHE A 226 18.16 -4.13 -15.21
N TYR A 227 18.18 -2.90 -14.71
CA TYR A 227 17.30 -2.40 -13.68
C TYR A 227 16.24 -1.48 -14.29
N ILE A 228 14.99 -1.71 -13.92
CA ILE A 228 13.86 -0.84 -14.22
C ILE A 228 13.34 -0.34 -12.88
N TYR A 229 13.43 0.97 -12.66
CA TYR A 229 13.03 1.59 -11.40
C TYR A 229 11.56 1.97 -11.43
N HIS A 230 10.88 1.72 -10.31
CA HIS A 230 9.50 2.11 -10.08
C HIS A 230 9.39 3.59 -9.68
N SER A 231 8.19 4.15 -9.86
CA SER A 231 7.85 5.51 -9.38
C SER A 231 7.94 5.62 -7.85
N SER A 232 7.64 4.52 -7.16
CA SER A 232 7.62 4.44 -5.71
C SER A 232 8.94 3.91 -5.14
N SER A 233 9.56 4.71 -4.27
CA SER A 233 10.78 4.31 -3.53
C SER A 233 10.58 3.10 -2.61
N PHE A 234 9.34 2.67 -2.36
CA PHE A 234 9.03 1.51 -1.55
C PHE A 234 9.14 0.18 -2.32
N HIS A 235 9.17 0.22 -3.65
CA HIS A 235 9.30 -0.97 -4.48
C HIS A 235 10.74 -1.12 -4.94
N SER A 236 11.32 -2.29 -4.68
CA SER A 236 12.62 -2.64 -5.24
C SER A 236 12.54 -2.64 -6.76
N PRO A 237 13.56 -2.11 -7.47
CA PRO A 237 13.55 -2.08 -8.93
C PRO A 237 13.43 -3.50 -9.51
N THR A 238 12.73 -3.61 -10.62
CA THR A 238 12.64 -4.87 -11.37
C THR A 238 13.98 -5.16 -12.03
N LEU A 239 14.51 -6.35 -11.78
CA LEU A 239 15.84 -6.78 -12.23
C LEU A 239 15.72 -7.86 -13.31
N VAL A 240 16.24 -7.56 -14.50
CA VAL A 240 16.41 -8.51 -15.59
C VAL A 240 17.90 -8.78 -15.77
N HIS A 241 18.34 -10.01 -15.50
CA HIS A 241 19.77 -10.36 -15.54
C HIS A 241 20.06 -11.57 -16.43
N ASP A 242 21.34 -11.73 -16.78
CA ASP A 242 21.85 -12.95 -17.40
C ASP A 242 21.67 -14.15 -16.46
N THR A 243 21.21 -15.27 -17.00
CA THR A 243 21.20 -16.56 -16.30
C THR A 243 22.10 -17.55 -17.01
N ALA A 244 22.25 -18.74 -16.44
CA ALA A 244 22.97 -19.84 -17.09
C ALA A 244 22.35 -20.24 -18.46
N TYR A 245 21.05 -19.98 -18.66
CA TYR A 245 20.28 -20.47 -19.82
C TYR A 245 19.77 -19.36 -20.74
N THR A 246 19.58 -18.15 -20.22
CA THR A 246 18.97 -17.03 -20.95
C THR A 246 19.83 -15.79 -20.79
N LYS A 247 20.09 -15.07 -21.87
CA LYS A 247 20.79 -13.79 -21.82
C LYS A 247 19.81 -12.62 -21.83
N ILE A 248 20.30 -11.41 -21.57
CA ILE A 248 19.45 -10.20 -21.64
C ILE A 248 18.97 -9.94 -23.07
N GLU A 249 19.78 -10.30 -24.07
CA GLU A 249 19.47 -10.22 -25.50
C GLU A 249 18.18 -10.96 -25.85
N ASP A 250 17.95 -12.12 -25.23
CA ASP A 250 16.74 -12.92 -25.42
C ASP A 250 15.50 -12.31 -24.74
N LYS A 251 15.71 -11.36 -23.82
CA LYS A 251 14.68 -10.77 -22.95
C LYS A 251 14.29 -9.36 -23.38
N ILE A 252 14.81 -8.84 -24.48
CA ILE A 252 14.52 -7.45 -24.90
C ILE A 252 13.03 -7.22 -25.10
N ILE A 253 12.33 -8.17 -25.73
CA ILE A 253 10.88 -8.06 -25.93
C ILE A 253 10.15 -8.01 -24.58
N SER A 254 10.54 -8.85 -23.62
CA SER A 254 9.97 -8.84 -22.27
C SER A 254 10.25 -7.52 -21.53
N ILE A 255 11.44 -6.92 -21.73
CA ILE A 255 11.80 -5.62 -21.15
C ILE A 255 10.91 -4.52 -21.73
N VAL A 256 10.73 -4.49 -23.06
CA VAL A 256 9.90 -3.46 -23.71
C VAL A 256 8.43 -3.64 -23.35
N ALA A 257 7.92 -4.86 -23.35
CA ALA A 257 6.56 -5.17 -22.86
C ALA A 257 6.36 -4.71 -21.42
N TYR A 258 7.35 -4.94 -20.56
CA TYR A 258 7.31 -4.50 -19.16
C TYR A 258 7.27 -2.98 -19.04
N LEU A 259 8.07 -2.25 -19.81
CA LEU A 259 8.07 -0.78 -19.81
C LEU A 259 6.71 -0.20 -20.22
N GLU A 260 6.03 -0.80 -21.20
CA GLU A 260 4.67 -0.39 -21.61
C GLU A 260 3.63 -0.61 -20.52
N ILE A 261 3.63 -1.79 -19.91
CA ILE A 261 2.69 -2.09 -18.81
C ILE A 261 2.97 -1.22 -17.58
N GLU A 262 4.24 -0.97 -17.26
CA GLU A 262 4.62 -0.07 -16.16
C GLU A 262 4.18 1.37 -16.44
N ALA A 263 4.24 1.84 -17.68
CA ALA A 263 3.72 3.16 -18.06
C ALA A 263 2.19 3.24 -17.89
N ASP A 264 1.46 2.20 -18.33
CA ASP A 264 0.01 2.08 -18.12
C ASP A 264 -0.34 2.14 -16.62
N ASN A 265 0.37 1.38 -15.78
CA ASN A 265 0.17 1.35 -14.33
C ASN A 265 0.41 2.74 -13.70
N ARG A 266 1.45 3.45 -14.11
CA ARG A 266 1.74 4.81 -13.60
C ARG A 266 0.67 5.81 -13.99
N LYS A 267 0.16 5.70 -15.21
CA LYS A 267 -0.94 6.54 -15.68
C LYS A 267 -2.20 6.29 -14.85
N THR A 268 -2.54 5.04 -14.55
CA THR A 268 -3.68 4.70 -13.67
C THR A 268 -3.46 5.21 -12.24
N GLU A 269 -2.26 5.02 -11.68
CA GLU A 269 -1.92 5.51 -10.33
C GLU A 269 -2.03 7.03 -10.22
N ARG A 270 -1.63 7.78 -11.25
CA ARG A 270 -1.78 9.25 -11.28
C ARG A 270 -3.25 9.65 -11.24
N ILE A 271 -4.08 9.03 -12.07
CA ILE A 271 -5.53 9.33 -12.12
C ILE A 271 -6.16 9.04 -10.77
N GLU A 272 -5.90 7.87 -10.19
CA GLU A 272 -6.42 7.49 -8.87
C GLU A 272 -5.90 8.40 -7.74
N ALA A 273 -4.65 8.86 -7.82
CA ALA A 273 -4.09 9.80 -6.86
C ALA A 273 -4.77 11.17 -6.94
N GLU A 274 -5.04 11.67 -8.14
CA GLU A 274 -5.80 12.91 -8.34
C GLU A 274 -7.23 12.80 -7.79
N GLU A 275 -7.91 11.68 -8.02
CA GLU A 275 -9.25 11.43 -7.47
C GLU A 275 -9.24 11.33 -5.94
N ARG A 276 -8.25 10.62 -5.39
CA ARG A 276 -8.05 10.49 -3.94
C ARG A 276 -7.79 11.85 -3.28
N GLU A 277 -7.02 12.70 -3.93
CA GLU A 277 -6.73 14.06 -3.46
C GLU A 277 -7.98 14.93 -3.47
N LYS A 278 -8.79 14.86 -4.54
CA LYS A 278 -10.08 15.57 -4.62
C LYS A 278 -11.01 15.12 -3.49
N ARG A 279 -11.14 13.81 -3.28
CA ARG A 279 -11.97 13.25 -2.20
C ARG A 279 -11.48 13.70 -0.82
N ARG A 280 -10.17 13.68 -0.57
CA ARG A 280 -9.58 14.14 0.69
C ARG A 280 -9.89 15.60 0.97
N LYS A 281 -9.74 16.48 -0.03
CA LYS A 281 -10.06 17.91 0.10
C LYS A 281 -11.54 18.16 0.38
N GLU A 282 -12.43 17.39 -0.24
CA GLU A 282 -13.87 17.50 0.02
C GLU A 282 -14.24 17.02 1.44
N GLU A 283 -13.64 15.92 1.90
CA GLU A 283 -13.81 15.40 3.26
C GLU A 283 -13.27 16.36 4.32
N GLU A 284 -12.12 16.98 4.07
CA GLU A 284 -11.52 18.00 4.94
C GLU A 284 -12.40 19.24 5.03
N ARG A 285 -12.90 19.74 3.89
CA ARG A 285 -13.85 20.87 3.86
C ARG A 285 -15.13 20.57 4.66
N LYS A 286 -15.72 19.38 4.48
CA LYS A 286 -16.92 18.97 5.26
C LYS A 286 -16.64 18.87 6.76
N ARG A 287 -15.42 18.44 7.13
CA ARG A 287 -15.01 18.37 8.54
C ARG A 287 -14.88 19.76 9.15
N GLU A 288 -14.24 20.68 8.44
CA GLU A 288 -14.10 22.08 8.88
C GLU A 288 -15.46 22.77 9.02
N GLU A 289 -16.36 22.60 8.05
CA GLU A 289 -17.73 23.10 8.10
C GLU A 289 -18.49 22.55 9.33
N PHE A 290 -18.42 21.24 9.56
CA PHE A 290 -19.06 20.60 10.71
C PHE A 290 -18.47 21.06 12.06
N GLU A 291 -17.15 21.21 12.15
CA GLU A 291 -16.48 21.69 13.36
C GLU A 291 -16.86 23.14 13.68
N GLU A 292 -17.01 23.98 12.65
CA GLU A 292 -17.44 25.37 12.79
C GLU A 292 -18.91 25.48 13.24
N GLU A 293 -19.81 24.68 12.65
CA GLU A 293 -21.20 24.59 13.10
C GLU A 293 -21.28 24.11 14.56
N LYS A 294 -20.53 23.06 14.91
CA LYS A 294 -20.45 22.55 16.27
C LYS A 294 -19.92 23.61 17.25
N ARG A 295 -18.95 24.42 16.82
CA ARG A 295 -18.37 25.50 17.64
C ARG A 295 -19.41 26.58 17.91
N LYS A 296 -20.15 27.01 16.89
CA LYS A 296 -21.25 27.98 17.01
C LYS A 296 -22.36 27.47 17.92
N GLU A 297 -22.85 26.24 17.68
CA GLU A 297 -23.89 25.61 18.50
C GLU A 297 -23.46 25.52 19.98
N LEU A 298 -22.18 25.20 20.23
CA LEU A 298 -21.66 25.14 21.59
C LEU A 298 -21.56 26.52 22.26
N GLU A 299 -21.21 27.56 21.49
CA GLU A 299 -21.15 28.94 21.97
C GLU A 299 -22.56 29.46 22.29
N ASP A 300 -23.51 29.28 21.36
CA ASP A 300 -24.92 29.61 21.56
C ASP A 300 -25.52 28.87 22.77
N PHE A 301 -25.17 27.59 22.95
CA PHE A 301 -25.62 26.81 24.11
C PHE A 301 -25.03 27.32 25.44
N LYS A 302 -23.77 27.75 25.46
CA LYS A 302 -23.16 28.35 26.66
C LYS A 302 -23.84 29.65 27.03
N ASP A 303 -24.12 30.50 26.04
CA ASP A 303 -24.80 31.78 26.25
C ASP A 303 -26.24 31.58 26.75
N LEU A 304 -26.94 30.57 26.22
CA LEU A 304 -28.25 30.16 26.70
C LEU A 304 -28.19 29.70 28.16
N LEU A 305 -27.22 28.85 28.51
CA LEU A 305 -27.06 28.34 29.88
C LEU A 305 -26.71 29.46 30.85
N TYR A 306 -25.81 30.36 30.46
CA TYR A 306 -25.46 31.54 31.23
C TYR A 306 -26.68 32.44 31.49
N SER A 307 -27.49 32.68 30.47
CA SER A 307 -28.74 33.45 30.60
C SER A 307 -29.76 32.76 31.50
N ALA A 308 -29.88 31.44 31.42
CA ALA A 308 -30.77 30.66 32.29
C ALA A 308 -30.32 30.71 33.77
N GLU A 309 -29.02 30.64 34.04
CA GLU A 309 -28.48 30.78 35.39
C GLU A 309 -28.74 32.18 35.98
N ARG A 310 -28.55 33.23 35.17
CA ARG A 310 -28.89 34.61 35.52
C ARG A 310 -30.35 34.77 35.92
N PHE A 311 -31.25 34.23 35.09
CA PHE A 311 -32.68 34.27 35.37
C PHE A 311 -33.02 33.56 36.68
N ARG A 312 -32.47 32.36 36.90
CA ARG A 312 -32.69 31.60 38.14
C ARG A 312 -32.23 32.37 39.38
N LYS A 313 -31.03 32.96 39.37
CA LYS A 313 -30.54 33.75 40.52
C LYS A 313 -31.36 35.01 40.75
N THR A 314 -31.83 35.66 39.68
CA THR A 314 -32.72 36.82 39.77
C THR A 314 -34.02 36.46 40.45
N ASN A 315 -34.63 35.31 40.11
CA ASN A 315 -35.86 34.86 40.74
C ASN A 315 -35.66 34.56 42.23
N ILE A 316 -34.56 33.88 42.60
CA ILE A 316 -34.21 33.64 44.01
C ILE A 316 -34.08 34.97 44.76
N LEU A 317 -33.43 35.98 44.16
CA LEU A 317 -33.27 37.30 44.78
C LEU A 317 -34.61 38.03 44.93
N ARG A 318 -35.48 37.99 43.93
CA ARG A 318 -36.84 38.58 43.98
C ARG A 318 -37.71 37.90 45.04
N GLU A 319 -37.66 36.57 45.10
CA GLU A 319 -38.38 35.79 46.13
C GLU A 319 -37.93 36.19 47.54
N TYR A 320 -36.62 36.32 47.76
CA TYR A 320 -36.08 36.77 49.05
C TYR A 320 -36.50 38.20 49.41
N ILE A 321 -36.39 39.14 48.46
CA ILE A 321 -36.81 40.55 48.68
C ILE A 321 -38.29 40.62 49.08
N ASN A 322 -39.15 39.89 48.37
CA ASN A 322 -40.59 39.86 48.68
C ASN A 322 -40.87 39.24 50.06
N ALA A 323 -40.18 38.14 50.42
CA ALA A 323 -40.33 37.53 51.73
C ALA A 323 -39.85 38.45 52.86
N PHE A 324 -38.75 39.18 52.65
CA PHE A 324 -38.21 40.14 53.60
C PHE A 324 -39.14 41.34 53.80
N GLU A 325 -39.69 41.89 52.72
CA GLU A 325 -40.68 42.98 52.77
C GLU A 325 -41.94 42.57 53.53
N ASN A 326 -42.45 41.35 53.30
CA ASN A 326 -43.61 40.84 54.04
C ASN A 326 -43.34 40.70 55.54
N HIS A 327 -42.17 40.17 55.94
CA HIS A 327 -41.79 40.08 57.36
C HIS A 327 -41.63 41.47 58.01
N ALA A 328 -41.01 42.43 57.31
CA ALA A 328 -40.87 43.79 57.82
C ALA A 328 -42.24 44.49 58.05
N ILE A 329 -43.22 44.22 57.19
CA ILE A 329 -44.59 44.72 57.35
C ILE A 329 -45.29 44.06 58.55
N GLU A 330 -45.09 42.76 58.78
CA GLU A 330 -45.65 42.03 59.92
C GLU A 330 -45.11 42.52 61.27
N ASP A 331 -43.82 42.88 61.33
CA ASP A 331 -43.15 43.40 62.54
C ASP A 331 -43.43 44.89 62.80
N GLY A 332 -44.12 45.60 61.89
CA GLY A 332 -44.53 47.00 62.04
C GLY A 332 -43.41 48.03 61.84
N GLU A 333 -42.25 47.61 61.29
CA GLU A 333 -41.12 48.47 60.97
C GLU A 333 -41.24 49.03 59.55
N THR A 334 -42.07 50.05 59.36
CA THR A 334 -42.12 50.86 58.13
C THR A 334 -41.30 52.14 58.31
N ASP A 335 -39.98 52.00 58.35
CA ASP A 335 -39.04 53.11 58.32
C ASP A 335 -38.70 53.49 56.86
N ASP A 336 -38.60 54.79 56.55
CA ASP A 336 -38.34 55.28 55.20
C ASP A 336 -36.98 54.80 54.67
N GLU A 337 -36.01 54.59 55.57
CA GLU A 337 -34.69 54.04 55.24
C GLU A 337 -34.77 52.57 54.78
N LEU A 338 -35.72 51.80 55.33
CA LEU A 338 -35.93 50.40 54.97
C LEU A 338 -36.55 50.28 53.57
N LEU A 339 -37.54 51.12 53.26
CA LEU A 339 -38.15 51.19 51.93
C LEU A 339 -37.13 51.55 50.84
N ALA A 340 -36.21 52.47 51.13
CA ALA A 340 -35.11 52.82 50.23
C ALA A 340 -34.16 51.64 49.96
N LYS A 341 -33.87 50.81 50.99
CA LYS A 341 -33.04 49.60 50.85
C LYS A 341 -33.73 48.48 50.06
N ILE A 342 -35.04 48.30 50.24
CA ILE A 342 -35.84 47.35 49.45
C ILE A 342 -35.87 47.77 47.98
N GLN A 343 -36.06 49.06 47.70
CA GLN A 343 -36.05 49.59 46.35
C GLN A 343 -34.69 49.40 45.67
N TRP A 344 -33.59 49.68 46.38
CA TRP A 344 -32.24 49.38 45.90
C TRP A 344 -32.06 47.90 45.55
N ALA A 345 -32.54 46.98 46.40
CA ALA A 345 -32.42 45.55 46.16
C ALA A 345 -33.19 45.10 44.90
N ARG A 346 -34.38 45.67 44.65
CA ARG A 346 -35.15 45.43 43.42
C ARG A 346 -34.42 45.91 42.17
N GLU A 347 -33.81 47.10 42.22
CA GLU A 347 -33.01 47.61 41.09
C GLU A 347 -31.79 46.74 40.79
N LYS A 348 -31.16 46.15 41.82
CA LYS A 348 -30.08 45.17 41.64
C LYS A 348 -30.57 43.85 41.05
N ALA A 349 -31.79 43.41 41.39
CA ALA A 349 -32.41 42.25 40.75
C ALA A 349 -32.69 42.52 39.26
N ASP A 350 -33.18 43.72 38.91
CA ASP A 350 -33.45 44.12 37.52
C ASP A 350 -32.18 44.30 36.68
N TRP A 351 -31.05 44.63 37.31
CA TRP A 351 -29.73 44.61 36.67
C TRP A 351 -29.26 43.17 36.35
N LEU A 352 -29.49 42.23 37.27
CA LEU A 352 -29.10 40.82 37.08
C LEU A 352 -30.00 40.10 36.05
N ASP A 353 -31.27 40.51 35.95
CA ASP A 353 -32.27 39.94 35.06
C ASP A 353 -31.81 39.98 33.59
N PRO A 354 -31.72 38.82 32.90
CA PRO A 354 -31.31 38.78 31.49
C PRO A 354 -32.33 39.43 30.53
N PHE A 355 -33.60 39.59 30.93
CA PHE A 355 -34.64 40.20 30.09
C PHE A 355 -34.78 41.72 30.28
N ILE A 356 -34.49 42.23 31.47
CA ILE A 356 -34.58 43.67 31.77
C ILE A 356 -33.22 44.35 31.55
N ALA A 357 -32.13 43.73 32.03
CA ALA A 357 -30.76 44.20 31.91
C ALA A 357 -30.60 45.70 32.21
N LYS A 358 -31.24 46.18 33.28
CA LYS A 358 -31.17 47.60 33.68
C LYS A 358 -29.70 47.94 33.96
N LYS A 359 -29.19 49.04 33.40
CA LYS A 359 -27.80 49.47 33.67
C LYS A 359 -27.66 49.94 35.11
N ASP A 360 -26.64 49.44 35.80
CA ASP A 360 -26.28 49.91 37.13
C ASP A 360 -25.21 51.01 37.04
N ASN A 361 -25.25 51.98 37.96
CA ASN A 361 -24.31 53.09 37.96
C ASN A 361 -22.90 52.68 38.41
N TYR A 362 -22.76 51.58 39.15
CA TYR A 362 -21.50 51.18 39.79
C TYR A 362 -21.02 49.78 39.39
N LEU A 363 -21.94 48.84 39.14
CA LEU A 363 -21.61 47.45 38.82
C LEU A 363 -21.63 47.19 37.30
N ASN A 364 -20.65 46.43 36.81
CA ASN A 364 -20.52 46.10 35.39
C ASN A 364 -20.67 44.58 35.12
N SER A 365 -20.55 44.17 33.84
CA SER A 365 -20.68 42.76 33.46
C SER A 365 -19.67 41.83 34.14
N TYR A 366 -18.48 42.32 34.50
CA TYR A 366 -17.47 41.54 35.21
C TYR A 366 -17.87 41.28 36.67
N ASP A 367 -18.47 42.26 37.33
CA ASP A 367 -19.03 42.07 38.67
C ASP A 367 -20.20 41.08 38.65
N MET A 368 -21.00 41.11 37.59
CA MET A 368 -22.09 40.18 37.35
C MET A 368 -21.58 38.73 37.21
N ASP A 369 -20.53 38.53 36.42
CA ASP A 369 -19.88 37.23 36.24
C ASP A 369 -19.30 36.69 37.55
N ARG A 370 -18.70 37.56 38.38
CA ARG A 370 -18.22 37.17 39.72
C ARG A 370 -19.33 36.73 40.66
N ILE A 371 -20.51 37.34 40.57
CA ILE A 371 -21.70 36.95 41.37
C ILE A 371 -22.29 35.64 40.84
N LEU A 372 -22.21 35.39 39.53
CA LEU A 372 -22.74 34.19 38.88
C LEU A 372 -21.84 32.97 39.10
N GLN A 373 -20.53 33.15 39.06
CA GLN A 373 -19.59 32.11 39.46
C GLN A 373 -19.73 31.81 40.95
N ALA A 374 -19.97 30.53 41.30
CA ALA A 374 -19.75 30.10 42.67
C ALA A 374 -18.29 30.43 43.03
N ALA A 375 -18.04 31.09 44.16
CA ALA A 375 -16.69 31.33 44.64
C ALA A 375 -15.92 30.01 44.56
N VAL A 376 -15.03 29.89 43.58
CA VAL A 376 -14.13 28.76 43.50
C VAL A 376 -13.29 28.87 44.77
N PRO A 377 -13.38 27.94 45.73
CA PRO A 377 -12.46 27.98 46.85
C PRO A 377 -11.07 27.91 46.22
N GLU A 378 -10.18 28.84 46.57
CA GLU A 378 -8.79 28.83 46.10
C GLU A 378 -8.21 27.42 46.31
N ARG A 379 -8.15 26.62 45.24
CA ARG A 379 -7.63 25.27 45.30
C ARG A 379 -6.15 25.33 44.98
N SER A 380 -5.37 25.24 46.05
CA SER A 380 -3.99 24.79 46.01
C SER A 380 -3.86 23.54 45.13
N TYR A 381 -2.84 23.54 44.28
CA TYR A 381 -2.49 22.45 43.39
C TYR A 381 -2.34 21.13 44.15
N ARG A 382 -3.27 20.19 43.97
CA ARG A 382 -3.00 18.77 44.11
C ARG A 382 -3.70 17.96 43.04
N ASN A 383 -2.86 17.27 42.26
CA ASN A 383 -3.18 16.13 41.43
C ASN A 383 -4.26 15.24 42.07
N SER A 384 -5.28 14.89 41.29
CA SER A 384 -5.81 13.53 41.27
C SER A 384 -6.69 13.37 40.05
N GLY A 385 -6.37 12.37 39.24
CA GLY A 385 -7.28 11.82 38.24
C GLY A 385 -8.55 11.25 38.87
N TYR A 386 -9.42 10.80 37.98
CA TYR A 386 -10.74 10.19 38.18
C TYR A 386 -11.94 11.15 38.32
N SER A 387 -12.57 11.39 37.16
CA SER A 387 -13.91 11.92 37.01
C SER A 387 -14.95 10.91 37.51
N PHE A 388 -15.80 11.35 38.43
CA PHE A 388 -16.94 10.60 39.00
C PHE A 388 -17.96 10.11 37.95
N TRP A 389 -17.95 10.66 36.74
CA TRP A 389 -18.83 10.22 35.64
C TRP A 389 -18.39 8.90 34.96
N THR A 390 -17.31 8.25 35.43
CA THR A 390 -16.81 6.96 34.90
C THR A 390 -17.37 5.72 35.62
N LYS A 391 -18.70 5.65 35.86
CA LYS A 391 -19.45 4.38 35.95
C LYS A 391 -20.98 4.61 35.97
N PRO A 392 -21.74 4.00 35.04
CA PRO A 392 -23.21 4.06 35.08
C PRO A 392 -23.77 3.11 36.14
N TYR A 393 -24.82 3.58 36.80
CA TYR A 393 -25.47 2.99 37.98
C TYR A 393 -26.26 1.68 37.74
N TRP A 394 -26.15 1.05 36.56
CA TRP A 394 -26.90 -0.18 36.23
C TRP A 394 -26.11 -1.49 36.28
N LYS A 395 -24.89 -1.54 36.83
CA LYS A 395 -24.30 -2.82 37.26
C LYS A 395 -24.76 -3.18 38.68
N LYS A 396 -26.00 -3.64 38.78
CA LYS A 396 -26.47 -4.57 39.82
C LYS A 396 -26.79 -5.92 39.18
N LYS A 397 -26.58 -6.99 39.96
CA LYS A 397 -26.82 -8.44 39.78
C LYS A 397 -25.50 -9.21 39.65
N ARG A 398 -25.17 -10.17 40.50
CA ARG A 398 -25.93 -10.94 41.51
C ARG A 398 -25.09 -11.13 42.75
#